data_AF-A0A7X4DST2-F1
#
_entry.id   AF-A0A7X4DST2-F1
#
_cell.length_a   1.000
_cell.length_b   1.000
_cell.length_c   1.000
_cell.angle_alpha   90.00
_cell.angle_beta   90.00
_cell.angle_gamma   90.00
#
_symmetry.space_group_name_H-M   'P 1'
#
loop_
_entity.id
_entity.type
_entity.pdbx_description
1 polymer ?
#
loop_
_entity_poly.entity_id
_entity_poly.type
_entity_poly.pdbx_seq_one_letter_code
_entity_poly.pdbx_strand_id
1 'polypeptide(L)'
;MADRQLLRRSARAGKDGKGGPCDGAAKPRGTLPELGNCGRRSPLLARRHFEVRESNLGASRVTDGAGDTTIEVRTLNSFADELPLNEVTFVKIDVEGHEDKVITGALEFLCTAKPIIAPEGWYATDPRKGDRVSALLDGVGYRHYFALTDRPPSRSRTLHACLPKPMRRKRPLRLERIDTLNWANHDIAIASMTNFLGD
;
A
#
# COMPACT_ATOMS: atom_id res chain seq x y z
N MET A 1 -45.18 -43.85 4.68
CA MET A 1 -45.17 -44.59 5.95
C MET A 1 -43.76 -44.56 6.50
N ALA A 2 -43.63 -44.09 7.74
CA ALA A 2 -42.39 -43.79 8.45
C ALA A 2 -41.79 -45.04 9.13
N ASP A 3 -40.47 -45.08 9.30
CA ASP A 3 -39.72 -45.10 10.59
C ASP A 3 -38.23 -45.33 10.26
N ARG A 4 -37.23 -44.47 10.57
CA ARG A 4 -36.71 -43.88 11.81
C ARG A 4 -35.91 -44.86 12.70
N GLN A 5 -34.75 -44.35 13.14
CA GLN A 5 -33.77 -44.88 14.12
C GLN A 5 -32.60 -45.68 13.51
N LEU A 6 -31.32 -45.47 13.84
CA LEU A 6 -30.73 -44.90 15.06
C LEU A 6 -29.30 -44.37 14.78
N LEU A 7 -28.97 -43.20 15.36
CA LEU A 7 -27.60 -42.74 15.60
C LEU A 7 -26.82 -43.71 16.53
N ARG A 8 -25.51 -43.90 16.31
CA ARG A 8 -24.43 -43.47 17.24
C ARG A 8 -23.01 -43.91 16.82
N ARG A 9 -22.12 -42.91 16.87
CA ARG A 9 -20.71 -42.91 17.30
C ARG A 9 -19.65 -43.66 16.47
N SER A 10 -18.72 -42.87 15.93
CA SER A 10 -17.30 -42.97 16.33
C SER A 10 -16.55 -41.70 15.95
N ALA A 11 -16.10 -40.97 16.97
CA ALA A 11 -15.12 -39.93 16.85
C ALA A 11 -13.76 -40.56 16.56
N ARG A 12 -13.07 -40.10 15.51
CA ARG A 12 -11.62 -40.25 15.38
C ARG A 12 -11.01 -38.87 15.18
N ALA A 13 -10.27 -38.47 16.21
CA ALA A 13 -9.24 -37.45 16.14
C ALA A 13 -8.18 -37.85 15.10
N GLY A 14 -7.72 -36.88 14.32
CA GLY A 14 -6.80 -37.14 13.21
C GLY A 14 -6.15 -35.88 12.66
N LYS A 15 -5.30 -35.27 13.49
CA LYS A 15 -4.05 -34.55 13.17
C LYS A 15 -4.12 -33.31 12.27
N ASP A 16 -3.80 -32.20 12.95
CA ASP A 16 -3.18 -30.98 12.45
C ASP A 16 -2.15 -31.24 11.34
N GLY A 17 -2.50 -30.85 10.13
CA GLY A 17 -1.53 -30.71 9.03
C GLY A 17 -0.72 -29.45 9.24
N LYS A 18 0.45 -29.60 9.85
CA LYS A 18 1.51 -28.59 9.85
C LYS A 18 1.96 -28.38 8.39
N GLY A 19 1.56 -27.26 7.78
CA GLY A 19 2.21 -26.74 6.57
C GLY A 19 3.68 -26.46 6.88
N GLY A 20 4.58 -26.99 6.04
CA GLY A 20 6.02 -26.99 6.26
C GLY A 20 6.66 -25.59 6.22
N PRO A 21 7.89 -25.46 6.75
CA PRO A 21 8.63 -24.21 6.74
C PRO A 21 9.13 -23.88 5.33
N CYS A 22 8.86 -22.66 4.89
CA CYS A 22 9.51 -22.05 3.73
C CYS A 22 10.92 -21.60 4.17
N ASP A 23 11.88 -22.52 4.21
CA ASP A 23 13.28 -22.20 4.43
C ASP A 23 13.90 -21.63 3.15
N GLY A 24 14.38 -20.39 3.22
CA GLY A 24 15.32 -19.85 2.23
C GLY A 24 15.08 -18.40 1.81
N ALA A 25 15.35 -17.44 2.69
CA ALA A 25 15.67 -16.07 2.26
C ALA A 25 16.57 -15.37 3.29
N ALA A 26 17.61 -14.70 2.79
CA ALA A 26 18.64 -14.03 3.57
C ALA A 26 18.08 -12.96 4.53
N LYS A 27 18.67 -12.86 5.73
CA LYS A 27 18.32 -11.84 6.75
C LYS A 27 18.65 -10.42 6.24
N PRO A 28 17.69 -9.47 6.22
CA PRO A 28 18.03 -8.07 6.12
C PRO A 28 18.34 -7.47 7.50
N ARG A 29 19.19 -6.45 7.49
CA ARG A 29 19.62 -5.67 8.66
C ARG A 29 18.48 -4.75 9.10
N GLY A 30 18.27 -4.65 10.41
CA GLY A 30 17.27 -3.78 11.03
C GLY A 30 16.05 -4.57 11.45
N THR A 31 15.89 -4.79 12.75
CA THR A 31 14.71 -5.42 13.36
C THR A 31 13.47 -4.57 13.08
N LEU A 32 12.73 -4.91 12.02
CA LEU A 32 11.32 -4.57 11.85
C LEU A 32 10.49 -5.33 12.90
N PRO A 33 9.34 -4.80 13.34
CA PRO A 33 8.43 -5.57 14.18
C PRO A 33 8.07 -6.87 13.48
N GLU A 34 7.99 -7.98 14.23
CA GLU A 34 7.67 -9.31 13.68
C GLU A 34 6.37 -9.24 12.87
N LEU A 35 6.49 -9.26 11.54
CA LEU A 35 5.37 -9.37 10.59
C LEU A 35 4.84 -10.82 10.53
N GLY A 36 5.12 -11.63 11.56
CA GLY A 36 4.91 -13.07 11.62
C GLY A 36 3.49 -13.53 11.88
N ASN A 37 2.48 -12.66 11.78
CA ASN A 37 1.09 -13.10 11.78
C ASN A 37 0.19 -12.05 11.13
N CYS A 38 -0.42 -12.40 10.01
CA CYS A 38 -1.53 -11.67 9.38
C CYS A 38 -2.82 -11.78 10.21
N GLY A 39 -2.71 -11.58 11.52
CA GLY A 39 -3.80 -11.71 12.48
C GLY A 39 -4.53 -10.38 12.67
N ARG A 40 -5.86 -10.47 12.82
CA ARG A 40 -6.77 -9.36 13.12
C ARG A 40 -6.27 -8.54 14.29
N ARG A 41 -5.96 -7.27 14.04
CA ARG A 41 -5.77 -6.27 15.10
C ARG A 41 -7.05 -5.44 15.24
N SER A 42 -7.49 -5.23 16.47
CA SER A 42 -8.69 -4.44 16.78
C SER A 42 -8.70 -3.06 16.11
N PRO A 43 -9.87 -2.50 15.78
CA PRO A 43 -9.98 -1.18 15.16
C PRO A 43 -9.35 -0.12 16.06
N LEU A 44 -8.28 0.52 15.59
CA LEU A 44 -7.73 1.72 16.21
C LEU A 44 -8.54 2.91 15.69
N LEU A 45 -9.45 3.37 16.53
CA LEU A 45 -10.19 4.62 16.37
C LEU A 45 -9.51 5.70 17.21
N ALA A 46 -9.03 6.75 16.55
CA ALA A 46 -8.38 7.87 17.20
C ALA A 46 -9.10 9.17 16.84
N ARG A 47 -9.44 9.98 17.85
CA ARG A 47 -9.88 11.36 17.61
C ARG A 47 -8.65 12.22 17.38
N ARG A 48 -8.68 13.03 16.34
CA ARG A 48 -7.63 13.97 15.95
C ARG A 48 -8.25 15.30 15.57
N HIS A 49 -7.40 16.31 15.42
CA HIS A 49 -7.83 17.62 14.97
C HIS A 49 -7.36 17.83 13.54
N PHE A 50 -8.18 18.50 12.74
CA PHE A 50 -7.83 18.92 11.39
C PHE A 50 -7.63 20.43 11.39
N GLU A 51 -6.43 20.85 11.03
CA GLU A 51 -6.03 22.25 10.91
C GLU A 51 -6.13 22.64 9.43
N VAL A 52 -7.03 23.56 9.12
CA VAL A 52 -7.29 24.08 7.78
C VAL A 52 -6.38 25.26 7.50
N ARG A 53 -5.64 25.20 6.39
CA ARG A 53 -4.85 26.33 5.90
C ARG A 53 -5.61 27.02 4.78
N GLU A 54 -6.42 28.03 5.12
CA GLU A 54 -7.29 28.73 4.17
C GLU A 54 -6.56 29.28 2.93
N SER A 55 -5.33 29.76 3.11
CA SER A 55 -4.50 30.30 2.02
C SER A 55 -3.81 29.24 1.16
N ASN A 56 -3.73 28.00 1.65
CA ASN A 56 -3.15 26.86 0.93
C ASN A 56 -3.76 25.56 1.46
N LEU A 57 -4.89 25.15 0.87
CA LEU A 57 -5.62 23.96 1.33
C LEU A 57 -4.77 22.69 1.31
N GLY A 58 -3.79 22.59 0.40
CA GLY A 58 -2.84 21.46 0.35
C GLY A 58 -1.87 21.41 1.53
N ALA A 59 -1.73 22.48 2.30
CA ALA A 59 -0.97 22.50 3.54
C ALA A 59 -1.82 22.23 4.79
N SER A 60 -3.11 21.91 4.62
CA SER A 60 -3.97 21.46 5.73
C SER A 60 -3.49 20.11 6.24
N ARG A 61 -3.66 19.84 7.53
CA ARG A 61 -3.07 18.66 8.16
C ARG A 61 -3.87 18.12 9.34
N VAL A 62 -3.67 16.84 9.61
CA VAL A 62 -4.15 16.18 10.82
C VAL A 62 -3.11 16.38 11.92
N THR A 63 -3.54 16.81 13.10
CA THR A 63 -2.70 17.10 14.27
C THR A 63 -3.25 16.43 15.53
N ASP A 64 -2.34 16.14 16.47
CA ASP A 64 -2.68 15.65 17.81
C ASP A 64 -3.07 16.79 18.79
N GLY A 65 -2.77 18.05 18.44
CA GLY A 65 -3.05 19.25 19.25
C GLY A 65 -4.35 19.95 18.86
N ALA A 66 -4.49 21.24 19.17
CA ALA A 66 -5.66 22.02 18.76
C ALA A 66 -5.75 22.16 17.23
N GLY A 67 -6.98 22.18 16.69
CA GLY A 67 -7.28 22.45 15.29
C GLY A 67 -8.73 22.88 15.10
N ASP A 68 -9.10 23.26 13.89
CA ASP A 68 -10.37 23.92 13.59
C ASP A 68 -11.57 22.99 13.74
N THR A 69 -11.37 21.70 13.46
CA THR A 69 -12.41 20.68 13.64
C THR A 69 -11.83 19.39 14.19
N THR A 70 -12.67 18.61 14.89
CA THR A 70 -12.31 17.27 15.36
C THR A 70 -12.73 16.25 14.30
N ILE A 71 -11.81 15.40 13.90
CA ILE A 71 -12.04 14.31 12.97
C ILE A 71 -11.78 12.96 13.63
N GLU A 72 -12.42 11.93 13.09
CA GLU A 72 -12.10 10.55 13.40
C GLU A 72 -11.05 10.04 12.42
N VAL A 73 -10.02 9.40 12.95
CA VAL A 73 -8.97 8.73 12.18
C VAL A 73 -9.05 7.25 12.49
N ARG A 74 -9.13 6.46 11.42
CA ARG A 74 -9.23 5.01 11.48
C ARG A 74 -8.20 4.36 10.56
N THR A 75 -7.87 3.11 10.86
CA THR A 75 -6.99 2.29 10.02
C THR A 75 -7.72 1.80 8.77
N LEU A 76 -6.98 1.45 7.72
CA LEU A 76 -7.58 0.87 6.52
C LEU A 76 -8.18 -0.52 6.80
N ASN A 77 -7.57 -1.31 7.68
CA ASN A 77 -8.14 -2.59 8.12
C ASN A 77 -9.55 -2.40 8.70
N SER A 78 -9.71 -1.52 9.69
CA SER A 78 -11.02 -1.27 10.31
C SER A 78 -12.04 -0.74 9.32
N PHE A 79 -11.61 0.09 8.36
CA PHE A 79 -12.49 0.60 7.31
C PHE A 79 -12.93 -0.50 6.34
N ALA A 80 -12.02 -1.41 5.99
CA ALA A 80 -12.29 -2.53 5.10
C ALA A 80 -13.15 -3.61 5.74
N ASP A 81 -13.12 -3.78 7.07
CA ASP A 81 -13.99 -4.72 7.78
C ASP A 81 -15.46 -4.25 7.83
N GLU A 82 -15.69 -2.94 7.90
CA GLU A 82 -17.03 -2.33 7.98
C GLU A 82 -17.76 -2.28 6.63
N LEU A 83 -17.00 -2.26 5.54
CA LEU A 83 -17.53 -2.14 4.19
C LEU A 83 -17.33 -3.46 3.42
N PRO A 84 -18.26 -3.88 2.56
CA PRO A 84 -18.10 -5.09 1.74
C PRO A 84 -17.11 -4.85 0.58
N LEU A 85 -15.86 -4.46 0.88
CA LEU A 85 -14.78 -4.20 -0.05
C LEU A 85 -14.12 -5.50 -0.53
N ASN A 86 -14.94 -6.46 -0.97
CA ASN A 86 -14.51 -7.84 -1.23
C ASN A 86 -13.59 -7.98 -2.46
N GLU A 87 -13.51 -6.97 -3.33
CA GLU A 87 -12.80 -7.04 -4.62
C GLU A 87 -12.00 -5.76 -4.91
N VAL A 88 -11.29 -5.23 -3.91
CA VAL A 88 -10.38 -4.10 -4.17
C VAL A 88 -9.18 -4.58 -4.96
N THR A 89 -9.10 -4.19 -6.23
CA THR A 89 -8.00 -4.55 -7.13
C THR A 89 -6.90 -3.49 -7.20
N PHE A 90 -7.19 -2.26 -6.77
CA PHE A 90 -6.26 -1.13 -6.86
C PHE A 90 -6.45 -0.14 -5.70
N VAL A 91 -5.34 0.37 -5.16
CA VAL A 91 -5.31 1.38 -4.10
C VAL A 91 -4.31 2.47 -4.43
N LYS A 92 -4.75 3.73 -4.48
CA LYS A 92 -3.85 4.90 -4.48
C LYS A 92 -3.59 5.33 -3.03
N ILE A 93 -2.32 5.58 -2.69
CA ILE A 93 -1.94 6.18 -1.40
C ILE A 93 -1.24 7.51 -1.69
N ASP A 94 -1.84 8.60 -1.24
CA ASP A 94 -1.36 9.96 -1.46
C ASP A 94 -1.59 10.74 -0.17
N VAL A 95 -0.61 10.66 0.74
CA VAL A 95 -0.70 11.17 2.12
C VAL A 95 0.53 11.98 2.53
N GLU A 96 1.27 12.46 1.54
CA GLU A 96 2.37 13.42 1.64
C GLU A 96 3.33 13.12 2.80
N GLY A 97 4.00 11.96 2.72
CA GLY A 97 5.07 11.57 3.63
C GLY A 97 4.60 10.79 4.87
N HIS A 98 3.38 10.27 4.86
CA HIS A 98 2.78 9.42 5.90
C HIS A 98 2.42 8.02 5.38
N GLU A 99 3.00 7.59 4.27
CA GLU A 99 2.66 6.33 3.60
C GLU A 99 2.95 5.13 4.52
N ASP A 100 4.03 5.19 5.31
CA ASP A 100 4.39 4.15 6.27
C ASP A 100 3.31 3.92 7.34
N LYS A 101 2.69 4.98 7.85
CA LYS A 101 1.57 4.89 8.81
C LYS A 101 0.32 4.29 8.16
N VAL A 102 -0.01 4.70 6.94
CA VAL A 102 -1.16 4.16 6.19
C VAL A 102 -0.97 2.67 5.94
N ILE A 103 0.19 2.27 5.41
CA ILE A 103 0.51 0.88 5.11
C ILE A 103 0.53 0.03 6.38
N THR A 104 1.08 0.56 7.49
CA THR A 104 1.03 -0.11 8.80
C THR A 104 -0.40 -0.36 9.26
N GLY A 105 -1.31 0.60 9.07
CA GLY A 105 -2.74 0.46 9.36
C GLY A 105 -3.51 -0.38 8.34
N ALA A 106 -2.85 -0.84 7.26
CA ALA A 106 -3.45 -1.59 6.17
C ALA A 106 -2.90 -3.01 6.03
N LEU A 107 -1.94 -3.43 6.87
CA LEU A 107 -1.19 -4.67 6.63
C LEU A 107 -2.07 -5.90 6.41
N GLU A 108 -3.15 -6.05 7.15
CA GLU A 108 -4.06 -7.20 7.03
C GLU A 108 -4.91 -7.12 5.76
N PHE A 109 -5.47 -5.94 5.48
CA PHE A 109 -6.18 -5.68 4.24
C PHE A 109 -5.27 -5.94 3.03
N LEU A 110 -4.01 -5.48 3.06
CA LEU A 110 -3.05 -5.71 1.98
C LEU A 110 -2.65 -7.18 1.83
N CYS A 111 -2.55 -7.93 2.94
CA CYS A 111 -2.29 -9.36 2.93
C CYS A 111 -3.45 -10.17 2.33
N THR A 112 -4.70 -9.76 2.60
CA THR A 112 -5.90 -10.51 2.21
C THR A 112 -6.39 -10.12 0.82
N ALA A 113 -6.60 -8.83 0.56
CA ALA A 113 -7.11 -8.32 -0.71
C ALA A 113 -6.04 -8.26 -1.81
N LYS A 114 -4.76 -8.11 -1.44
CA LYS A 114 -3.61 -8.09 -2.36
C LYS A 114 -3.80 -7.16 -3.58
N PRO A 115 -4.28 -5.91 -3.40
CA PRO A 115 -4.49 -4.98 -4.50
C PRO A 115 -3.16 -4.58 -5.15
N ILE A 116 -3.20 -4.05 -6.36
CA ILE A 116 -2.09 -3.23 -6.85
C ILE A 116 -2.08 -1.92 -6.05
N ILE A 117 -0.91 -1.48 -5.58
CA ILE A 117 -0.80 -0.24 -4.80
C ILE A 117 -0.04 0.80 -5.60
N ALA A 118 -0.52 2.04 -5.59
CA ALA A 118 0.16 3.20 -6.14
C ALA A 118 0.46 4.25 -5.06
N PRO A 119 1.57 4.11 -4.30
CA PRO A 119 1.98 5.13 -3.35
C PRO A 119 2.67 6.30 -4.05
N GLU A 120 2.28 7.51 -3.68
CA GLU A 120 2.92 8.77 -4.04
C GLU A 120 3.83 9.17 -2.89
N GLY A 121 5.14 8.95 -3.06
CA GLY A 121 6.12 9.11 -2.01
C GLY A 121 7.10 10.23 -2.32
N TRP A 122 7.21 11.21 -1.43
CA TRP A 122 8.30 12.18 -1.45
C TRP A 122 9.34 11.85 -0.38
N TYR A 123 10.37 11.11 -0.77
CA TYR A 123 11.42 10.65 0.15
C TYR A 123 12.76 11.38 -0.03
N ALA A 124 12.81 12.42 -0.85
CA ALA A 124 14.01 13.21 -1.10
C ALA A 124 14.66 13.75 0.18
N THR A 125 13.81 14.17 1.12
CA THR A 125 14.23 14.78 2.39
C THR A 125 14.51 13.76 3.48
N ASP A 126 13.89 12.57 3.41
CA ASP A 126 14.16 11.44 4.31
C ASP A 126 14.03 10.10 3.55
N PRO A 127 15.11 9.64 2.90
CA PRO A 127 15.18 8.35 2.21
C PRO A 127 14.72 7.15 3.05
N ARG A 128 14.88 7.24 4.38
CA ARG A 128 14.51 6.17 5.31
C ARG A 128 13.01 5.91 5.34
N LYS A 129 12.19 6.89 4.95
CA LYS A 129 10.73 6.69 4.79
C LYS A 129 10.44 5.73 3.63
N GLY A 130 11.10 5.91 2.49
CA GLY A 130 10.99 5.00 1.35
C GLY A 130 11.43 3.58 1.73
N ASP A 131 12.55 3.45 2.45
CA ASP A 131 13.02 2.14 2.93
C ASP A 131 12.02 1.47 3.88
N ARG A 132 11.38 2.22 4.79
CA ARG A 132 10.32 1.71 5.67
C ARG A 132 9.11 1.22 4.88
N VAL A 133 8.68 1.99 3.89
CA VAL A 133 7.54 1.64 3.03
C VAL A 133 7.85 0.38 2.23
N SER A 134 9.01 0.30 1.58
CA SER A 134 9.45 -0.92 0.89
C SER A 134 9.49 -2.13 1.83
N ALA A 135 10.07 -1.99 3.02
CA ALA A 135 10.14 -3.09 3.98
C ALA A 135 8.76 -3.58 4.45
N LEU A 136 7.80 -2.69 4.65
CA LEU A 136 6.42 -3.06 5.01
C LEU A 136 5.73 -3.81 3.87
N LEU A 137 5.87 -3.31 2.63
CA LEU A 137 5.28 -3.92 1.43
C LEU A 137 5.93 -5.29 1.13
N ASP A 138 7.24 -5.39 1.26
CA ASP A 138 7.97 -6.65 1.17
C ASP A 138 7.48 -7.65 2.23
N GLY A 139 7.26 -7.18 3.45
CA GLY A 139 6.78 -8.03 4.53
C GLY A 139 5.40 -8.65 4.30
N VAL A 140 4.54 -8.02 3.49
CA VAL A 140 3.21 -8.55 3.13
C VAL A 140 3.16 -9.22 1.76
N GLY A 141 4.28 -9.30 1.04
CA GLY A 141 4.43 -10.10 -0.18
C GLY A 141 4.50 -9.32 -1.50
N TYR A 142 4.54 -7.98 -1.48
CA TYR A 142 4.84 -7.21 -2.68
C TYR A 142 6.31 -7.42 -3.05
N ARG A 143 6.58 -7.65 -4.34
CA ARG A 143 7.92 -8.02 -4.84
C ARG A 143 8.30 -7.26 -6.11
N HIS A 144 7.32 -6.66 -6.77
CA HIS A 144 7.50 -5.97 -8.03
C HIS A 144 7.17 -4.51 -7.85
N TYR A 145 8.16 -3.66 -8.08
CA TYR A 145 8.03 -2.23 -7.99
C TYR A 145 8.29 -1.60 -9.35
N PHE A 146 7.53 -0.56 -9.66
CA PHE A 146 7.68 0.18 -10.91
C PHE A 146 7.53 1.68 -10.71
N ALA A 147 8.31 2.47 -11.44
CA ALA A 147 8.18 3.90 -11.57
C ALA A 147 7.30 4.26 -12.76
N LEU A 148 6.37 5.18 -12.54
CA LEU A 148 5.63 5.83 -13.62
C LEU A 148 6.43 7.04 -14.09
N THR A 149 7.23 6.88 -15.15
CA THR A 149 8.13 7.93 -15.66
C THR A 149 7.61 8.55 -16.95
N ASP A 150 7.91 9.84 -17.13
CA ASP A 150 7.72 10.52 -18.40
C ASP A 150 8.68 9.94 -19.45
N ARG A 151 8.23 9.69 -20.69
CA ARG A 151 9.15 9.35 -21.77
C ARG A 151 10.16 10.50 -21.96
N PRO A 152 11.49 10.25 -21.89
CA PRO A 152 12.47 11.28 -22.17
C PRO A 152 12.27 11.83 -23.59
N PRO A 153 12.54 13.12 -23.84
CA PRO A 153 12.33 13.70 -25.16
C PRO A 153 13.08 12.88 -26.21
N SER A 154 12.37 12.41 -27.23
CA SER A 154 13.03 11.91 -28.44
C SER A 154 13.97 13.01 -28.93
N ARG A 155 15.20 12.68 -29.32
CA ARG A 155 16.32 13.58 -29.65
C ARG A 155 16.08 14.64 -30.75
N SER A 156 14.84 14.92 -31.16
CA SER A 156 14.49 16.04 -32.04
C SER A 156 14.16 17.28 -31.21
N ARG A 157 15.19 18.10 -30.94
CA ARG A 157 15.11 19.33 -30.13
C ARG A 157 14.34 20.48 -30.79
N THR A 158 13.89 20.36 -32.04
CA THR A 158 13.53 21.54 -32.84
C THR A 158 12.05 21.91 -32.86
N LEU A 159 11.12 21.08 -32.37
CA LEU A 159 9.67 21.32 -32.55
C LEU A 159 8.84 21.55 -31.28
N HIS A 160 9.40 21.34 -30.08
CA HIS A 160 8.62 21.41 -28.84
C HIS A 160 8.47 22.82 -28.24
N ALA A 161 9.30 23.78 -28.66
CA ALA A 161 9.31 25.14 -28.10
C ALA A 161 8.21 26.05 -28.67
N CYS A 162 7.58 25.67 -29.79
CA CYS A 162 6.62 26.52 -30.52
C CYS A 162 5.16 26.07 -30.41
N LEU A 163 4.86 25.00 -29.65
CA LEU A 163 3.48 24.51 -29.51
C LEU A 163 2.72 25.27 -28.40
N PRO A 164 1.52 25.82 -28.68
CA PRO A 164 0.71 26.49 -27.68
C PRO A 164 0.29 25.50 -26.56
N LYS A 165 0.21 26.02 -25.32
CA LYS A 165 0.00 25.25 -24.08
C LYS A 165 -1.14 24.20 -24.10
N PRO A 166 -2.29 24.36 -24.77
CA PRO A 166 -3.34 23.34 -24.74
C PRO A 166 -3.07 22.11 -25.62
N MET A 167 -2.00 22.10 -26.44
CA MET A 167 -1.70 21.00 -27.38
C MET A 167 -0.36 20.31 -27.13
N ARG A 168 0.20 20.39 -25.92
CA ARG A 168 1.25 19.44 -25.53
C ARG A 168 0.58 18.06 -25.42
N ARG A 169 0.71 17.25 -26.47
CA ARG A 169 0.36 15.81 -26.41
C ARG A 169 0.92 15.27 -25.10
N LYS A 170 0.04 14.75 -24.23
CA LYS A 170 0.47 14.08 -22.99
C LYS A 170 1.51 13.05 -23.41
N ARG A 171 2.72 13.20 -22.88
CA ARG A 171 3.80 12.27 -23.20
C ARG A 171 3.32 10.88 -22.77
N PRO A 172 3.55 9.85 -23.57
CA PRO A 172 3.21 8.50 -23.13
C PRO A 172 4.04 8.21 -21.87
N LEU A 173 3.35 7.86 -20.79
CA LEU A 173 3.98 7.41 -19.56
C LEU A 173 4.62 6.03 -19.79
N ARG A 174 5.73 5.76 -19.11
CA ARG A 174 6.38 4.47 -19.09
C ARG A 174 6.33 3.90 -17.69
N LEU A 175 6.21 2.58 -17.64
CA LEU A 175 6.35 1.82 -16.42
C LEU A 175 7.75 1.20 -16.44
N GLU A 176 8.63 1.64 -15.53
CA GLU A 176 10.00 1.18 -15.45
C GLU A 176 10.20 0.39 -14.17
N ARG A 177 10.72 -0.84 -14.27
CA ARG A 177 10.99 -1.66 -13.08
C ARG A 177 12.05 -1.00 -12.22
N ILE A 178 11.84 -1.04 -10.91
CA ILE A 178 12.77 -0.52 -9.90
C ILE A 178 12.93 -1.53 -8.78
N ASP A 179 14.03 -1.40 -8.02
CA ASP A 179 14.35 -2.33 -6.94
C ASP A 179 13.84 -1.85 -5.57
N THR A 180 13.77 -0.53 -5.35
CA THR A 180 13.31 0.06 -4.08
C THR A 180 12.54 1.36 -4.30
N LEU A 181 11.68 1.71 -3.35
CA LEU A 181 10.86 2.94 -3.39
C LEU A 181 11.63 4.18 -2.90
N ASN A 182 12.96 4.15 -2.88
CA ASN A 182 13.77 5.22 -2.29
C ASN A 182 14.09 6.32 -3.32
N TRP A 183 13.09 7.13 -3.65
CA TRP A 183 13.20 8.15 -4.70
C TRP A 183 13.20 9.59 -4.17
N ALA A 184 13.88 10.45 -4.92
CA ALA A 184 14.01 11.87 -4.62
C ALA A 184 12.92 12.76 -5.27
N ASN A 185 12.05 12.22 -6.13
CA ASN A 185 11.04 12.99 -6.85
C ASN A 185 9.62 12.54 -6.46
N HIS A 186 8.62 13.42 -6.64
CA HIS A 186 7.18 13.15 -6.49
C HIS A 186 6.68 12.21 -7.60
N ASP A 187 7.26 11.02 -7.70
CA ASP A 187 6.88 10.05 -8.72
C ASP A 187 5.94 9.01 -8.11
N ILE A 188 4.91 8.65 -8.86
CA ILE A 188 4.00 7.56 -8.49
C ILE A 188 4.75 6.25 -8.72
N ALA A 189 4.87 5.47 -7.64
CA ALA A 189 5.30 4.08 -7.75
C ALA A 189 4.09 3.17 -7.95
N ILE A 190 4.32 1.99 -8.52
CA ILE A 190 3.38 0.88 -8.54
C ILE A 190 4.04 -0.29 -7.82
N ALA A 191 3.37 -0.84 -6.82
CA ALA A 191 3.77 -2.05 -6.11
C ALA A 191 2.79 -3.19 -6.43
N SER A 192 3.33 -4.37 -6.72
CA SER A 192 2.56 -5.58 -7.00
C SER A 192 3.17 -6.85 -6.40
N MET A 193 2.31 -7.82 -6.10
CA MET A 193 2.71 -9.19 -5.79
C MET A 193 3.01 -10.03 -7.03
N THR A 194 2.51 -9.63 -8.20
CA THR A 194 2.73 -10.31 -9.48
C THR A 194 3.46 -9.42 -10.48
N ASN A 195 4.32 -10.02 -11.30
CA ASN A 195 5.00 -9.31 -12.39
C ASN A 195 4.02 -9.06 -13.54
N PHE A 196 3.84 -7.81 -13.96
CA PHE A 196 2.98 -7.43 -15.10
C PHE A 196 3.73 -7.29 -16.43
N LEU A 197 5.06 -7.21 -16.40
CA LEU A 197 5.87 -6.96 -17.60
C LEU A 197 6.36 -8.23 -18.29
N GLY A 198 6.01 -9.42 -17.79
CA GLY A 198 6.61 -10.68 -18.21
C GLY A 198 8.07 -10.81 -17.74
N ASP A 199 8.62 -12.02 -17.84
CA ASP A 199 10.06 -12.27 -17.71
C ASP A 199 10.75 -12.22 -19.07
#